data_AF-A0A382D1S4-F1
#
_entry.id   AF-A0A382D1S4-F1
#
_cell.length_a   1.000
_cell.length_b   1.000
_cell.length_c   1.000
_cell.angle_alpha   90.00
_cell.angle_beta   90.00
_cell.angle_gamma   90.00
#
_symmetry.space_group_name_H-M   'P 1'
#
loop_
_entity.id
_entity.type
_entity.pdbx_description
1 polymer ?
#
loop_
_entity_poly.entity_id
_entity_poly.type
_entity_poly.pdbx_seq_one_letter_code
_entity_poly.pdbx_strand_id
1 'polypeptide(L)'
;VVTQPLNIVGQRDSYDISIIVKGGGLSGQAGAIRLGIARALNQVSADFRPALKEAGFLTRDAREVERKKYGQPGARKKFQFSKR
;
A
#
# COMPACT_ATOMS: atom_id res chain seq x y z
N VAL A 1 1.84 10.18 -5.16
CA VAL A 1 1.99 9.03 -4.23
C VAL A 1 2.93 7.96 -4.79
N VAL A 2 2.74 7.53 -6.05
CA VAL A 2 3.50 6.42 -6.63
C VAL A 2 5.02 6.66 -6.68
N THR A 3 5.47 7.86 -7.03
CA THR A 3 6.90 8.20 -7.20
C THR A 3 7.62 8.61 -5.91
N GLN A 4 6.95 8.55 -4.75
CA GLN A 4 7.53 8.92 -3.46
C GLN A 4 8.87 8.21 -3.12
N PRO A 5 9.03 6.88 -3.31
CA PRO A 5 10.29 6.21 -3.00
C PRO A 5 11.46 6.68 -3.90
N LEU A 6 11.20 7.03 -5.16
CA LEU A 6 12.22 7.55 -6.08
C LEU A 6 12.71 8.95 -5.67
N ASN A 7 11.78 9.78 -5.18
CA ASN A 7 12.12 11.12 -4.69
C ASN A 7 13.03 11.06 -3.46
N ILE A 8 12.81 10.11 -2.54
CA ILE A 8 13.65 9.94 -1.34
C ILE A 8 15.07 9.53 -1.70
N VAL A 9 15.20 8.65 -2.69
CA VAL A 9 16.51 8.18 -3.16
C VAL A 9 17.18 9.20 -4.10
N GLY A 10 16.46 10.24 -4.54
CA GLY A 10 16.97 11.26 -5.45
C GLY A 10 17.26 10.77 -6.87
N GLN A 11 16.78 9.58 -7.24
CA GLN A 11 17.05 8.93 -8.53
C GLN A 11 15.82 8.91 -9.44
N ARG A 12 15.02 9.99 -9.40
CA ARG A 12 13.76 10.06 -10.14
C ARG A 12 13.95 9.98 -11.66
N ASP A 13 14.99 10.61 -12.17
CA ASP A 13 15.25 10.71 -13.62
C ASP A 13 16.21 9.61 -14.10
N SER A 14 16.65 8.72 -13.20
CA SER A 14 17.66 7.70 -13.47
C SER A 14 17.08 6.36 -13.91
N TYR A 15 15.78 6.13 -13.70
CA TYR A 15 15.14 4.86 -14.01
C TYR A 15 13.84 5.04 -14.80
N ASP A 16 13.68 4.20 -15.82
CA ASP A 16 12.39 3.95 -16.45
C ASP A 16 11.70 2.76 -15.77
N ILE A 17 10.39 2.84 -15.59
CA ILE A 17 9.63 1.88 -14.79
C ILE A 17 8.39 1.43 -15.55
N SER A 18 8.40 0.17 -15.98
CA SER A 18 7.24 -0.52 -16.54
C SER A 18 6.57 -1.39 -15.47
N ILE A 19 5.27 -1.18 -15.23
CA ILE A 19 4.51 -1.88 -14.18
C ILE A 19 3.21 -2.45 -14.74
N ILE A 20 2.90 -3.69 -14.36
CA ILE A 20 1.61 -4.33 -14.62
C ILE A 20 0.90 -4.53 -13.28
N VAL A 21 -0.29 -3.95 -13.15
CA VAL A 21 -1.19 -4.15 -11.99
C VAL A 21 -2.51 -4.76 -12.44
N LYS A 22 -3.10 -5.63 -11.61
CA LYS A 22 -4.38 -6.29 -11.88
C LYS A 22 -5.23 -6.32 -10.61
N GLY A 23 -6.53 -6.08 -10.75
CA GLY A 23 -7.50 -6.08 -9.65
C GLY A 23 -7.47 -4.82 -8.77
N GLY A 24 -8.32 -4.79 -7.74
CA GLY A 24 -8.45 -3.67 -6.80
C GLY A 24 -9.06 -2.40 -7.40
N GLY A 25 -8.83 -1.27 -6.74
CA GLY A 25 -9.21 0.07 -7.21
C GLY A 25 -8.01 1.01 -7.34
N LEU A 26 -8.22 2.23 -7.85
CA LEU A 26 -7.14 3.19 -8.17
C LEU A 26 -6.19 3.47 -7.00
N SER A 27 -6.73 3.70 -5.79
CA SER A 27 -5.92 3.98 -4.60
C SER A 27 -5.12 2.76 -4.13
N GLY A 28 -5.72 1.57 -4.17
CA GLY A 28 -5.05 0.30 -3.84
C GLY A 28 -3.95 -0.04 -4.83
N GLN A 29 -4.19 0.18 -6.13
CA GLN A 29 -3.18 0.01 -7.17
C GLN A 29 -2.01 0.99 -6.97
N ALA A 30 -2.28 2.28 -6.72
CA ALA A 30 -1.22 3.25 -6.46
C ALA A 30 -0.35 2.86 -5.25
N GLY A 31 -0.96 2.32 -4.17
CA GLY A 31 -0.24 1.79 -3.01
C GLY A 31 0.61 0.56 -3.34
N ALA A 32 0.08 -0.37 -4.14
CA ALA A 32 0.79 -1.56 -4.59
C ALA A 32 1.99 -1.22 -5.47
N ILE A 33 1.83 -0.29 -6.42
CA ILE A 33 2.91 0.16 -7.29
C ILE A 33 4.02 0.80 -6.46
N ARG A 34 3.67 1.67 -5.50
CA ARG A 34 4.65 2.31 -4.61
C ARG A 34 5.49 1.29 -3.84
N LEU A 35 4.86 0.26 -3.27
CA LEU A 35 5.57 -0.80 -2.56
C LEU A 35 6.45 -1.64 -3.51
N GLY A 36 5.98 -1.89 -4.73
CA GLY A 36 6.75 -2.56 -5.78
C GLY A 36 8.03 -1.81 -6.12
N ILE A 37 7.93 -0.49 -6.35
CA ILE A 37 9.09 0.36 -6.64
C ILE A 37 10.08 0.36 -5.46
N ALA A 38 9.60 0.50 -4.22
CA ALA A 38 10.47 0.48 -3.04
C ALA A 38 11.22 -0.85 -2.88
N ARG A 39 10.59 -1.98 -3.21
CA ARG A 39 11.24 -3.30 -3.20
C ARG A 39 12.26 -3.44 -4.32
N ALA A 40 11.97 -2.93 -5.50
CA ALA A 40 12.91 -2.93 -6.62
C ALA A 40 14.16 -2.11 -6.30
N LEU A 41 14.01 -0.89 -5.74
CA LEU A 41 15.15 -0.06 -5.33
C LEU A 41 16.03 -0.73 -4.28
N ASN A 42 15.43 -1.44 -3.32
CA ASN A 42 16.15 -2.20 -2.31
C ASN A 42 16.91 -3.42 -2.88
N GLN A 43 16.56 -3.91 -4.07
CA GLN A 43 17.34 -4.94 -4.78
C GLN A 43 18.50 -4.33 -5.59
N VAL A 44 18.34 -3.10 -6.06
CA VAL A 44 19.39 -2.40 -6.83
C VAL A 44 20.57 -2.01 -5.93
N SER A 45 20.31 -1.43 -4.77
CA SER A 45 21.35 -1.15 -3.77
C SER A 45 20.83 -1.32 -2.34
N ALA A 46 21.62 -1.98 -1.51
CA ALA A 46 21.36 -2.12 -0.07
C ALA A 46 21.43 -0.77 0.67
N ASP A 47 22.11 0.23 0.11
CA ASP A 47 22.33 1.54 0.72
C ASP A 47 21.04 2.38 0.79
N PHE A 48 20.04 2.07 -0.04
CA PHE A 48 18.75 2.77 -0.04
C PHE A 48 17.82 2.25 1.06
N ARG A 49 18.12 1.10 1.66
CA ARG A 49 17.26 0.45 2.66
C ARG A 49 17.00 1.32 3.90
N PRO A 50 17.99 2.00 4.52
CA PRO A 50 17.76 2.81 5.72
C PRO A 50 16.76 3.94 5.46
N ALA A 51 16.98 4.72 4.38
CA ALA A 51 16.10 5.83 4.00
C ALA A 51 14.68 5.36 3.65
N LEU A 52 14.55 4.25 2.91
CA LEU A 52 13.24 3.68 2.56
C LEU A 52 12.51 3.08 3.76
N LYS A 53 13.23 2.53 4.74
CA LYS A 53 12.66 1.98 5.97
C LYS A 53 12.18 3.08 6.89
N GLU A 54 12.96 4.14 7.07
CA GLU A 54 12.61 5.31 7.87
C GLU A 54 11.34 5.99 7.32
N ALA A 55 11.25 6.12 5.99
CA ALA A 55 10.06 6.65 5.32
C ALA A 55 8.86 5.68 5.29
N GLY A 56 9.00 4.46 5.82
CA GLY A 56 7.92 3.47 5.92
C GLY A 56 7.48 2.84 4.58
N PHE A 57 8.29 2.93 3.52
CA PHE A 57 7.91 2.42 2.19
C PHE A 57 8.11 0.92 1.99
N LEU A 58 8.84 0.25 2.90
CA LEU A 58 9.06 -1.20 2.84
C LEU A 58 7.93 -2.01 3.50
N THR A 59 7.10 -1.36 4.32
CA THR A 59 6.01 -2.02 5.05
C THR A 59 4.79 -2.19 4.15
N ARG A 60 4.26 -3.42 4.07
CA ARG A 60 3.00 -3.69 3.36
C ARG A 60 1.83 -3.19 4.22
N ASP A 61 0.91 -2.45 3.60
CA ASP A 61 -0.38 -2.16 4.22
C ASP A 61 -1.21 -3.45 4.32
N ALA A 62 -1.49 -3.87 5.56
CA ALA A 62 -2.20 -5.11 5.86
C ALA A 62 -3.73 -4.91 5.95
N ARG A 63 -4.23 -3.68 5.77
CA ARG A 63 -5.67 -3.40 5.85
C ARG A 63 -6.43 -4.13 4.74
N GLU A 64 -7.47 -4.84 5.14
CA GLU A 64 -8.38 -5.56 4.26
C GLU A 64 -9.83 -5.25 4.66
N VAL A 65 -10.75 -5.37 3.72
CA VAL A 65 -12.17 -5.19 4.00
C VAL A 65 -12.65 -6.32 4.88
N GLU A 66 -13.09 -6.00 6.10
CA GLU A 66 -13.70 -6.98 6.98
C GLU A 66 -14.98 -7.55 6.34
N ARG A 67 -15.13 -8.88 6.40
CA ARG A 67 -16.35 -9.54 5.91
C ARG A 67 -17.59 -9.12 6.71
N LYS A 68 -18.75 -9.22 6.07
CA LYS A 68 -20.05 -9.11 6.74
C LYS A 68 -20.24 -10.27 7.74
N LYS A 69 -20.66 -9.95 8.96
CA LYS A 69 -21.00 -10.93 9.99
C LYS A 69 -22.51 -11.24 9.95
N TYR A 70 -22.91 -12.45 10.33
CA TYR A 70 -24.32 -12.82 10.36
C TYR A 70 -25.08 -11.96 11.38
N GLY A 71 -26.36 -11.68 11.09
CA GLY A 71 -27.20 -10.82 11.93
C GLY A 71 -26.80 -9.34 11.96
N GLN A 72 -25.85 -8.91 11.11
CA GLN A 72 -25.42 -7.52 11.01
C GLN A 72 -25.58 -6.98 9.58
N PRO A 73 -26.04 -5.72 9.38
CA PRO A 73 -26.10 -5.09 8.06
C PRO A 73 -24.73 -4.84 7.42
N GLY A 74 -23.64 -4.79 8.21
CA GLY A 74 -22.27 -4.63 7.72
C GLY A 74 -21.25 -5.42 8.54
N ALA A 75 -19.95 -5.10 8.42
CA ALA A 75 -18.90 -5.77 9.20
C ALA A 75 -19.01 -5.53 10.72
N ARG A 76 -19.43 -4.31 11.10
CA ARG A 76 -19.57 -3.86 12.50
C ARG A 76 -20.91 -3.20 12.82
N LYS A 77 -21.62 -2.70 11.80
CA LYS A 77 -22.91 -1.99 11.97
C LYS A 77 -23.92 -2.97 12.54
N LYS A 78 -24.58 -2.62 13.65
CA LYS A 78 -25.65 -3.40 14.27
C LYS A 78 -27.01 -2.75 13.99
N PHE A 79 -28.08 -3.54 14.03
CA PHE A 79 -29.44 -3.01 14.09
C PHE A 79 -29.69 -2.36 15.45
N GLN A 80 -30.68 -1.46 15.52
CA GLN A 80 -31.09 -0.84 16.77
C GLN A 80 -31.63 -1.91 17.73
N PHE A 81 -31.13 -1.91 18.97
CA PHE A 81 -31.60 -2.82 20.02
C PHE A 81 -32.78 -2.19 20.79
N SER A 82 -33.85 -2.95 21.01
CA SER A 82 -34.98 -2.55 21.86
C SER A 82 -34.94 -3.28 23.21
N LYS A 83 -34.75 -2.53 24.30
CA LYS A 83 -34.59 -3.05 25.68
C LYS A 83 -35.93 -3.23 26.43
N ARG A 84 -37.03 -3.56 25.74
CA ARG A 84 -38.32 -3.74 26.42
C ARG A 84 -38.32 -5.01 27.26
#